data_AF-A0A7R9D0M5-F1
#
_entry.id   AF-A0A7R9D0M5-F1
#
_cell.length_a   1.000
_cell.length_b   1.000
_cell.length_c   1.000
_cell.angle_alpha   90.00
_cell.angle_beta   90.00
_cell.angle_gamma   90.00
#
_symmetry.space_group_name_H-M   'P 1'
#
loop_
_entity.id
_entity.type
_entity.pdbx_description
1 polymer ?
#
loop_
_entity_poly.entity_id
_entity_poly.type
_entity_poly.pdbx_seq_one_letter_code
_entity_poly.pdbx_strand_id
1 'polypeptide(L)'
;MTPAPRNAQVMKFSVSPVVRVAVEPKNPADLPKLVEGLKRLAKSDPMVQCIIEESGEHIIAGAGELHLEICLKVCRATHDLEEDHACIPIKKSDPVVSYRETVSAESDQMCLSKSPNKHNRLFMKSVPMPDGLAEDIDNGQVNPRDEFKARARYLGEKYEYDVTEARKIWAFGPDGTGPNLLMDCTKGVQYLNEIKDSVVAGFQWATKEGVLSEENMRGVRFNIYDVTLHTDAIH
;
A
#
# COMPACT_ATOMS: atom_id res chain seq x y z
N MET A 1 -3.45 -6.45 -37.45
CA MET A 1 -2.97 -6.06 -36.11
C MET A 1 -4.04 -6.47 -35.12
N THR A 2 -3.85 -7.61 -34.46
CA THR A 2 -4.72 -8.10 -33.39
C THR A 2 -4.64 -7.16 -32.17
N PRO A 3 -5.77 -6.75 -31.57
CA PRO A 3 -5.75 -5.93 -30.36
C PRO A 3 -5.16 -6.75 -29.21
N ALA A 4 -4.24 -6.16 -28.45
CA ALA A 4 -3.64 -6.76 -27.27
C ALA A 4 -4.74 -7.18 -26.27
N PRO A 5 -4.63 -8.35 -25.62
CA PRO A 5 -5.60 -8.78 -24.63
C PRO A 5 -5.65 -7.75 -23.51
N ARG A 6 -6.83 -7.14 -23.30
CA ARG A 6 -7.09 -6.34 -22.11
C ARG A 6 -7.09 -7.31 -20.93
N ASN A 7 -6.10 -7.18 -20.05
CA ASN A 7 -6.06 -7.95 -18.81
C ASN A 7 -7.41 -7.79 -18.09
N ALA A 8 -8.08 -8.91 -17.83
CA ALA A 8 -9.32 -8.91 -17.06
C ALA A 8 -9.05 -8.31 -15.68
N GLN A 9 -10.00 -7.54 -15.16
CA GLN A 9 -9.87 -6.96 -13.81
C GLN A 9 -9.63 -8.07 -12.80
N VAL A 10 -8.55 -7.94 -12.04
CA VAL A 10 -8.21 -8.85 -10.94
C VAL A 10 -9.35 -8.83 -9.93
N MET A 11 -9.77 -10.01 -9.47
CA MET A 11 -10.81 -10.12 -8.44
C MET A 11 -10.39 -9.36 -7.19
N LYS A 12 -11.22 -8.43 -6.73
CA LYS A 12 -11.03 -7.73 -5.46
C LYS A 12 -11.46 -8.66 -4.34
N PHE A 13 -10.52 -9.14 -3.55
CA PHE A 13 -10.83 -9.91 -2.35
C PHE A 13 -11.30 -8.94 -1.25
N SER A 14 -12.43 -9.25 -0.62
CA SER A 14 -13.04 -8.42 0.43
C SER A 14 -12.23 -8.38 1.73
N VAL A 15 -11.18 -9.20 1.82
CA VAL A 15 -10.40 -9.42 3.03
C VAL A 15 -8.92 -9.37 2.65
N SER A 16 -8.16 -8.51 3.33
CA SER A 16 -6.70 -8.49 3.20
C SER A 16 -6.11 -9.54 4.14
N PRO A 17 -5.05 -10.28 3.75
CA PRO A 17 -4.38 -11.19 4.66
C PRO A 17 -3.67 -10.39 5.77
N VAL A 18 -4.16 -10.52 7.00
CA VAL A 18 -3.74 -9.71 8.15
C VAL A 18 -2.63 -10.40 8.94
N VAL A 19 -2.70 -11.72 9.04
CA VAL A 19 -1.78 -12.53 9.85
C VAL A 19 -0.65 -13.01 8.96
N ARG A 20 0.59 -12.85 9.41
CA ARG A 20 1.82 -13.23 8.73
C ARG A 20 2.58 -14.24 9.56
N VAL A 21 3.13 -15.27 8.92
CA VAL A 21 4.02 -16.25 9.55
C VAL A 21 5.26 -16.39 8.68
N ALA A 22 6.44 -16.31 9.30
CA ALA A 22 7.70 -16.61 8.62
C ALA A 22 7.93 -18.12 8.63
N VAL A 23 8.34 -18.62 7.48
CA VAL A 23 8.45 -20.04 7.18
C VAL A 23 9.84 -20.32 6.62
N GLU A 24 10.62 -21.10 7.35
CA GLU A 24 11.97 -21.46 6.95
C GLU A 24 12.13 -22.98 6.90
N PRO A 25 12.90 -23.52 5.92
CA PRO A 25 13.25 -24.94 5.95
C PRO A 25 14.30 -25.16 7.04
N LYS A 26 14.19 -26.23 7.85
CA LYS A 26 15.26 -26.55 8.82
C LYS A 26 16.57 -26.91 8.13
N ASN A 27 16.50 -27.45 6.91
CA ASN A 27 17.66 -27.75 6.09
C ASN A 27 17.75 -26.76 4.92
N PRO A 28 18.85 -26.00 4.77
CA PRO A 28 18.97 -25.03 3.69
C PRO A 28 19.02 -25.66 2.28
N ALA A 29 19.42 -26.94 2.18
CA ALA A 29 19.44 -27.68 0.90
C ALA A 29 18.04 -27.87 0.28
N ASP A 30 17.00 -27.75 1.09
CA ASP A 30 15.63 -28.03 0.72
C ASP A 30 14.81 -26.78 0.34
N LEU A 31 15.45 -25.61 0.33
CA LEU A 31 14.85 -24.32 -0.05
C LEU A 31 14.14 -24.34 -1.41
N PRO A 32 14.68 -24.98 -2.48
CA PRO A 32 14.00 -25.05 -3.77
C PRO A 32 12.62 -25.75 -3.72
N LYS A 33 12.51 -26.78 -2.88
CA LYS A 33 11.24 -27.52 -2.68
C LYS A 33 10.23 -26.70 -1.91
N LEU A 34 10.67 -25.92 -0.91
CA LEU A 34 9.80 -24.99 -0.18
C LEU A 34 9.23 -23.93 -1.13
N VAL A 35 10.06 -23.33 -1.97
CA VAL A 35 9.62 -22.31 -2.95
C VAL A 35 8.59 -22.88 -3.93
N GLU A 36 8.80 -24.11 -4.42
CA GLU A 36 7.82 -24.77 -5.30
C GLU A 36 6.51 -25.08 -4.57
N GLY A 37 6.58 -25.51 -3.30
CA GLY A 37 5.41 -25.71 -2.45
C GLY A 37 4.61 -24.43 -2.23
N LEU A 38 5.28 -23.32 -1.92
CA LEU A 38 4.66 -22.01 -1.73
C LEU A 38 4.00 -21.49 -3.02
N LYS A 39 4.61 -21.71 -4.18
CA LYS A 39 4.01 -21.37 -5.48
C LYS A 39 2.74 -22.16 -5.77
N ARG A 40 2.69 -23.43 -5.37
CA ARG A 40 1.49 -24.27 -5.52
C ARG A 40 0.40 -23.83 -4.54
N LEU A 41 0.76 -23.52 -3.30
CA LEU A 41 -0.17 -22.99 -2.30
C LEU A 41 -0.85 -21.70 -2.78
N ALA A 42 -0.09 -20.75 -3.33
CA ALA A 42 -0.63 -19.50 -3.88
C ALA A 42 -1.52 -19.72 -5.12
N LYS A 43 -1.40 -20.85 -5.81
CA LYS A 43 -2.32 -21.23 -6.91
C LYS A 43 -3.59 -21.91 -6.40
N SER A 44 -3.49 -22.68 -5.32
CA SER A 44 -4.61 -23.36 -4.70
C SER A 44 -5.52 -22.40 -3.94
N ASP A 45 -4.94 -21.40 -3.28
CA ASP A 45 -5.66 -20.42 -2.50
C ASP A 45 -5.28 -18.99 -2.89
N PRO A 46 -6.19 -18.22 -3.53
CA PRO A 46 -5.90 -16.87 -3.96
C PRO A 46 -5.87 -15.84 -2.81
N MET A 47 -6.31 -16.23 -1.59
CA MET A 47 -6.26 -15.38 -0.41
C MET A 47 -4.88 -15.39 0.27
N VAL A 48 -4.08 -16.41 0.00
CA VAL A 48 -2.74 -16.57 0.58
C VAL A 48 -1.74 -15.77 -0.24
N GLN A 49 -1.00 -14.88 0.42
CA GLN A 49 0.09 -14.15 -0.19
C GLN A 49 1.42 -14.68 0.32
N CYS A 50 2.24 -15.21 -0.59
CA CYS A 50 3.60 -15.60 -0.32
C CYS A 50 4.53 -14.45 -0.71
N ILE A 51 5.14 -13.80 0.27
CA ILE A 51 6.03 -12.66 0.09
C ILE A 51 7.44 -13.11 0.47
N ILE A 52 8.42 -12.69 -0.32
CA ILE A 52 9.84 -12.87 0.00
C ILE A 52 10.33 -11.50 0.47
N GLU A 53 10.77 -11.42 1.72
CA GLU A 53 11.39 -10.20 2.23
C GLU A 53 12.82 -10.04 1.73
N GLU A 54 13.35 -8.82 1.79
CA GLU A 54 14.74 -8.53 1.43
C GLU A 54 15.76 -9.25 2.33
N SER A 55 15.34 -9.62 3.54
CA SER A 55 16.06 -10.49 4.48
C SER A 55 16.28 -11.91 3.96
N GLY A 56 15.54 -12.31 2.90
CA GLY A 56 15.52 -13.67 2.38
C GLY A 56 14.52 -14.59 3.09
N GLU A 57 13.74 -14.07 4.04
CA GLU A 57 12.70 -14.83 4.73
C GLU A 57 11.45 -15.02 3.84
N HIS A 58 10.85 -16.20 3.93
CA HIS A 58 9.58 -16.50 3.25
C HIS A 58 8.42 -16.27 4.20
N ILE A 59 7.59 -15.27 3.89
CA ILE A 59 6.41 -14.93 4.67
C ILE A 59 5.17 -15.44 3.97
N ILE A 60 4.33 -16.16 4.72
CA ILE A 60 2.99 -16.53 4.32
C ILE A 60 2.02 -15.61 5.05
N ALA A 61 1.24 -14.84 4.30
CA ALA A 61 0.17 -14.02 4.83
C ALA A 61 -1.19 -14.66 4.55
N GLY A 62 -2.06 -14.70 5.55
CA GLY A 62 -3.40 -15.30 5.48
C GLY A 62 -4.46 -14.47 6.18
N ALA A 63 -5.74 -14.76 5.89
CA ALA A 63 -6.88 -14.01 6.41
C ALA A 63 -7.12 -14.18 7.94
N GLY A 64 -6.57 -15.24 8.54
CA GLY A 64 -6.71 -15.49 9.98
C GLY A 64 -5.90 -16.70 10.44
N GLU A 65 -5.80 -16.90 11.76
CA GLU A 65 -4.98 -17.95 12.37
C GLU A 65 -5.39 -19.36 11.93
N LEU A 66 -6.70 -19.65 11.89
CA LEU A 66 -7.20 -20.95 11.44
C LEU A 66 -6.89 -21.20 9.96
N HIS A 67 -7.01 -20.16 9.13
CA HIS A 67 -6.69 -20.26 7.71
C HIS A 67 -5.21 -20.57 7.50
N LEU A 68 -4.32 -19.87 8.21
CA LEU A 68 -2.89 -20.16 8.21
C LEU A 68 -2.57 -21.55 8.75
N GLU A 69 -3.25 -21.98 9.81
CA GLU A 69 -3.07 -23.32 10.33
C GLU A 69 -3.52 -24.38 9.32
N ILE A 70 -4.62 -24.15 8.59
CA ILE A 70 -5.07 -25.02 7.49
C ILE A 70 -4.09 -24.95 6.33
N CYS A 71 -3.54 -23.80 5.93
CA CYS A 71 -2.57 -23.72 4.84
C CYS A 71 -1.26 -24.44 5.20
N LEU A 72 -0.74 -24.22 6.42
CA LEU A 72 0.43 -24.92 6.95
C LEU A 72 0.14 -26.41 7.16
N LYS A 73 -1.10 -26.76 7.54
CA LYS A 73 -1.57 -28.15 7.56
C LYS A 73 -1.80 -28.68 6.16
N VAL A 74 -2.20 -27.95 5.15
CA VAL A 74 -2.32 -28.44 3.77
C VAL A 74 -0.92 -28.68 3.20
N CYS A 75 0.08 -27.91 3.65
CA CYS A 75 1.50 -28.27 3.48
C CYS A 75 1.92 -29.52 4.29
N ARG A 76 1.09 -30.04 5.21
CA ARG A 76 1.39 -31.14 6.16
C ARG A 76 0.38 -32.31 6.16
N ALA A 77 -0.78 -32.19 5.53
CA ALA A 77 -2.02 -32.94 5.81
C ALA A 77 -2.92 -33.10 4.57
N THR A 78 -2.45 -32.72 3.38
CA THR A 78 -2.79 -33.55 2.23
C THR A 78 -1.96 -34.82 2.36
N HIS A 79 -2.65 -35.89 2.74
CA HIS A 79 -2.21 -37.29 2.71
C HIS A 79 -1.86 -37.77 1.28
N ASP A 80 -1.61 -36.84 0.35
CA ASP A 80 -1.08 -37.06 -1.01
C ASP A 80 0.39 -36.62 -1.13
N LEU A 81 1.00 -36.13 -0.05
CA LEU A 81 2.37 -35.61 -0.02
C LEU A 81 3.30 -36.35 0.95
N GLU A 82 2.84 -37.46 1.54
CA GLU A 82 3.72 -38.38 2.27
C GLU A 82 4.61 -39.21 1.34
N GLU A 83 4.29 -39.34 0.05
CA GLU A 83 5.15 -40.09 -0.90
C GLU A 83 5.99 -39.24 -1.85
N ASP A 84 5.58 -38.03 -2.28
CA ASP A 84 6.23 -37.49 -3.48
C ASP A 84 7.26 -36.35 -3.30
N HIS A 85 7.01 -35.21 -2.61
CA HIS A 85 7.80 -34.02 -3.00
C HIS A 85 8.44 -33.09 -1.96
N ALA A 86 8.15 -33.12 -0.66
CA ALA A 86 8.78 -32.12 0.24
C ALA A 86 8.85 -32.48 1.73
N CYS A 87 9.23 -33.71 2.11
CA CYS A 87 9.49 -34.17 3.49
C CYS A 87 10.56 -33.34 4.24
N ILE A 88 10.31 -32.06 4.46
CA ILE A 88 11.25 -31.11 5.00
C ILE A 88 10.62 -30.59 6.27
N PRO A 89 11.30 -30.78 7.40
CA PRO A 89 10.82 -30.18 8.62
C PRO A 89 10.94 -28.66 8.48
N ILE A 90 9.81 -27.98 8.55
CA ILE A 90 9.72 -26.52 8.45
C ILE A 90 9.76 -25.92 9.86
N LYS A 91 10.46 -24.80 10.02
CA LYS A 91 10.44 -23.97 11.22
C LYS A 91 9.45 -22.84 10.99
N LYS A 92 8.51 -22.68 11.91
CA LYS A 92 7.52 -21.60 11.91
C LYS A 92 7.88 -20.60 13.00
N SER A 93 7.80 -19.31 12.70
CA SER A 93 7.79 -18.26 13.70
C SER A 93 6.38 -18.07 14.28
N ASP A 94 6.29 -17.28 15.34
CA ASP A 94 5.00 -16.87 15.88
C ASP A 94 4.25 -15.96 14.89
N PRO A 95 2.92 -16.07 14.80
CA PRO A 95 2.14 -15.24 13.90
C PRO A 95 2.27 -13.77 14.28
N VAL A 96 2.71 -12.95 13.34
CA VAL A 96 2.78 -11.50 13.48
C VAL A 96 1.59 -10.89 12.75
N VAL A 97 0.97 -9.89 13.36
CA VAL A 97 -0.09 -9.11 12.74
C VAL A 97 0.54 -7.95 11.99
N SER A 98 0.13 -7.74 10.74
CA SER A 98 0.49 -6.53 10.00
C SER A 98 -0.17 -5.31 10.65
N TYR A 99 0.63 -4.29 10.97
CA TYR A 99 0.13 -3.01 11.43
C TYR A 99 -0.11 -2.08 10.24
N ARG A 100 -0.76 -0.97 10.53
CA ARG A 100 -0.96 0.15 9.60
C ARG A 100 -0.61 1.42 10.33
N GLU A 101 0.17 2.26 9.70
CA GLU A 101 0.58 3.53 10.28
C GLU A 101 -0.47 4.61 10.04
N THR A 102 -0.77 5.40 11.06
CA THR A 102 -1.70 6.53 10.95
C THR A 102 -1.21 7.72 11.76
N VAL A 103 -1.79 8.88 11.51
CA VAL A 103 -1.54 10.11 12.28
C VAL A 103 -2.76 10.39 13.14
N SER A 104 -2.55 10.79 14.40
CA SER A 104 -3.64 11.08 15.34
C SER A 104 -4.04 12.57 15.35
N ALA A 105 -3.12 13.47 15.00
CA ALA A 105 -3.31 14.90 15.03
C ALA A 105 -2.62 15.58 13.84
N GLU A 106 -3.01 16.82 13.56
CA GLU A 106 -2.29 17.66 12.59
C GLU A 106 -0.85 17.88 13.03
N SER A 107 0.08 17.90 12.05
CA SER A 107 1.48 18.25 12.30
C SER A 107 1.62 19.66 12.87
N ASP A 108 2.21 19.74 14.07
CA ASP A 108 2.50 21.00 14.78
C ASP A 108 3.36 21.95 13.94
N GLN A 109 4.37 21.38 13.26
CA GLN A 109 5.31 22.14 12.43
C GLN A 109 5.08 21.87 10.95
N MET A 110 5.39 22.88 10.14
CA MET A 110 5.43 22.74 8.69
C MET A 110 6.73 22.03 8.29
N CYS A 111 6.61 20.83 7.74
CA CYS A 111 7.76 20.04 7.34
C CYS A 111 8.36 20.62 6.05
N LEU A 112 9.66 20.89 6.07
CA LEU A 112 10.44 21.36 4.94
C LEU A 112 11.35 20.24 4.44
N SER A 113 11.18 19.83 3.20
CA SER A 113 12.13 18.96 2.50
C SER A 113 12.86 19.73 1.41
N LYS A 114 14.15 19.45 1.23
CA LYS A 114 14.99 20.05 0.18
C LYS A 114 15.46 18.94 -0.75
N SER A 115 15.45 19.21 -2.04
CA SER A 115 16.07 18.32 -3.03
C SER A 115 17.59 18.24 -2.81
N PRO A 116 18.26 17.17 -3.32
CA PRO A 116 19.71 17.02 -3.22
C PRO A 116 20.49 18.21 -3.82
N ASN A 117 19.96 18.84 -4.87
CA ASN A 117 20.53 20.05 -5.48
C ASN A 117 20.34 21.33 -4.64
N LYS A 118 19.61 21.26 -3.52
CA LYS A 118 19.28 22.37 -2.60
C LYS A 118 18.45 23.52 -3.18
N HIS A 119 18.06 23.45 -4.45
CA HIS A 119 17.30 24.48 -5.12
C HIS A 119 15.79 24.32 -4.93
N ASN A 120 15.29 23.08 -4.88
CA ASN A 120 13.87 22.81 -4.71
C ASN A 120 13.54 22.59 -3.23
N ARG A 121 12.42 23.16 -2.79
CA ARG A 121 11.93 23.07 -1.42
C ARG A 121 10.45 22.75 -1.42
N LEU A 122 10.05 21.74 -0.66
CA LEU A 122 8.67 21.33 -0.51
C LEU A 122 8.23 21.55 0.94
N PHE A 123 7.11 22.24 1.12
CA PHE A 123 6.49 22.47 2.42
C PHE A 123 5.19 21.69 2.53
N MET A 124 5.11 20.80 3.50
CA MET A 124 3.98 19.88 3.66
C MET A 124 3.57 19.77 5.13
N LYS A 125 2.28 19.51 5.37
CA LYS A 125 1.80 18.99 6.66
C LYS A 125 0.92 17.76 6.44
N SER A 126 0.95 16.85 7.40
CA SER A 126 0.01 15.75 7.52
C SER A 126 -1.13 16.13 8.47
N VAL A 127 -2.33 15.66 8.14
CA VAL A 127 -3.55 15.79 8.94
C VAL A 127 -4.24 14.42 8.94
N PRO A 128 -4.85 13.98 10.06
CA PRO A 128 -5.70 12.79 10.06
C PRO A 128 -6.88 12.96 9.12
N MET A 129 -7.28 11.88 8.45
CA MET A 129 -8.56 11.84 7.76
C MET A 129 -9.70 11.64 8.76
N PRO A 130 -10.90 12.17 8.49
CA PRO A 130 -12.05 11.90 9.33
C PRO A 130 -12.44 10.42 9.28
N ASP A 131 -13.04 9.97 10.38
CA ASP A 131 -13.50 8.60 10.55
C ASP A 131 -14.52 8.24 9.46
N GLY A 132 -14.39 7.03 8.90
CA GLY A 132 -15.23 6.52 7.82
C GLY A 132 -14.74 6.83 6.40
N LEU A 133 -13.93 7.88 6.20
CA LEU A 133 -13.44 8.21 4.84
C LEU A 133 -12.52 7.11 4.29
N ALA A 134 -11.69 6.51 5.13
CA ALA A 134 -10.85 5.37 4.73
C ALA A 134 -11.68 4.17 4.26
N GLU A 135 -12.79 3.87 4.93
CA GLU A 135 -13.67 2.76 4.58
C GLU A 135 -14.45 3.04 3.28
N ASP A 136 -14.90 4.27 3.06
CA ASP A 136 -15.55 4.66 1.81
C ASP A 136 -14.61 4.56 0.60
N ILE A 137 -13.33 4.86 0.79
CA ILE A 137 -12.29 4.69 -0.24
C ILE A 137 -12.10 3.19 -0.53
N ASP A 138 -11.98 2.36 0.51
CA ASP A 138 -11.80 0.90 0.36
C ASP A 138 -13.02 0.25 -0.32
N ASN A 139 -14.23 0.70 0.02
CA ASN A 139 -15.49 0.27 -0.59
C ASN A 139 -15.68 0.80 -2.02
N GLY A 140 -14.82 1.70 -2.48
CA GLY A 140 -14.87 2.28 -3.83
C GLY A 140 -16.00 3.29 -4.02
N GLN A 141 -16.50 3.92 -2.95
CA GLN A 141 -17.40 5.09 -3.06
C GLN A 141 -16.63 6.34 -3.51
N VAL A 142 -15.34 6.40 -3.19
CA VAL A 142 -14.43 7.46 -3.60
C VAL A 142 -13.27 6.84 -4.38
N ASN A 143 -13.27 7.01 -5.71
CA ASN A 143 -12.18 6.55 -6.55
C ASN A 143 -11.36 7.72 -7.13
N PRO A 144 -10.08 7.48 -7.45
CA PRO A 144 -9.25 8.43 -8.20
C PRO A 144 -9.81 8.72 -9.59
N ARG A 145 -10.47 7.73 -10.21
CA ARG A 145 -11.02 7.80 -11.57
C ARG A 145 -12.33 8.57 -11.66
N ASP A 146 -13.00 8.82 -10.54
CA ASP A 146 -14.27 9.55 -10.52
C ASP A 146 -14.05 11.01 -10.89
N GLU A 147 -15.09 11.64 -11.44
CA GLU A 147 -15.04 13.05 -11.80
C GLU A 147 -14.72 13.91 -10.57
N PHE A 148 -13.72 14.80 -10.69
CA PHE A 148 -13.25 15.66 -9.61
C PHE A 148 -14.38 16.46 -8.93
N LYS A 149 -15.39 16.88 -9.70
CA LYS A 149 -16.52 17.67 -9.19
C LYS A 149 -17.49 16.84 -8.36
N ALA A 150 -17.82 15.62 -8.81
CA ALA A 150 -18.68 14.69 -8.09
C ALA A 150 -18.03 14.25 -6.78
N ARG A 151 -16.73 13.91 -6.85
CA ARG A 151 -15.94 13.55 -5.67
C ARG A 151 -15.83 14.67 -4.65
N ALA A 152 -15.53 15.90 -5.10
CA ALA A 152 -15.43 17.05 -4.20
C ALA A 152 -16.76 17.38 -3.52
N ARG A 153 -17.89 17.17 -4.23
CA ARG A 153 -19.22 17.34 -3.65
C ARG A 153 -19.51 16.29 -2.58
N TYR A 154 -19.19 15.02 -2.85
CA TYR A 154 -19.36 13.94 -1.87
C TYR A 154 -18.54 14.18 -0.60
N LEU A 155 -17.26 14.57 -0.76
CA LEU A 155 -16.39 14.91 0.37
C LEU A 155 -16.90 16.13 1.15
N GLY A 156 -17.46 17.14 0.47
CA GLY A 156 -18.04 18.31 1.14
C GLY A 156 -19.34 18.02 1.87
N GLU A 157 -20.23 17.20 1.30
CA GLU A 157 -21.53 16.88 1.90
C GLU A 157 -21.41 15.89 3.07
N LYS A 158 -20.52 14.88 2.99
CA LYS A 158 -20.41 13.83 4.00
C LYS A 158 -19.34 14.09 5.07
N TYR A 159 -18.24 14.73 4.69
CA TYR A 159 -17.06 14.89 5.53
C TYR A 159 -16.69 16.36 5.80
N GLU A 160 -17.55 17.29 5.41
CA GLU A 160 -17.36 18.75 5.60
C GLU A 160 -16.04 19.28 5.00
N TYR A 161 -15.50 18.61 3.98
CA TYR A 161 -14.33 19.11 3.25
C TYR A 161 -14.67 20.36 2.47
N ASP A 162 -13.71 21.28 2.39
CA ASP A 162 -13.84 22.38 1.44
C ASP A 162 -13.84 21.85 0.00
N VAL A 163 -14.85 22.26 -0.77
CA VAL A 163 -15.06 21.79 -2.14
C VAL A 163 -13.94 22.26 -3.06
N THR A 164 -13.25 23.36 -2.75
CA THR A 164 -12.13 23.83 -3.57
C THR A 164 -10.87 23.01 -3.30
N GLU A 165 -10.60 22.65 -2.04
CA GLU A 165 -9.51 21.75 -1.67
C GLU A 165 -9.73 20.33 -2.20
N ALA A 166 -10.95 19.80 -2.08
CA ALA A 166 -11.29 18.45 -2.52
C ALA A 166 -11.18 18.27 -4.05
N ARG A 167 -11.24 19.35 -4.84
CA ARG A 167 -10.95 19.33 -6.29
C ARG A 167 -9.46 19.20 -6.59
N LYS A 168 -8.60 19.64 -5.66
CA LYS A 168 -7.15 19.64 -5.80
C LYS A 168 -6.47 18.39 -5.25
N ILE A 169 -7.21 17.29 -5.13
CA ILE A 169 -6.64 15.98 -4.81
C ILE A 169 -5.81 15.49 -5.99
N TRP A 170 -4.52 15.26 -5.78
CA TRP A 170 -3.59 14.77 -6.79
C TRP A 170 -3.65 13.27 -6.95
N ALA A 171 -3.62 12.54 -5.84
CA ALA A 171 -3.56 11.08 -5.84
C ALA A 171 -4.08 10.48 -4.53
N PHE A 172 -4.43 9.19 -4.62
CA PHE A 172 -4.74 8.30 -3.51
C PHE A 172 -3.58 7.32 -3.36
N GLY A 173 -3.25 6.87 -2.15
CA GLY A 173 -2.13 5.95 -1.94
C GLY A 173 -2.35 5.01 -0.76
N PRO A 174 -1.68 3.85 -0.69
CA PRO A 174 -0.76 3.30 -1.70
C PRO A 174 -1.44 2.73 -2.95
N ASP A 175 -0.64 2.44 -3.99
CA ASP A 175 -1.03 1.85 -5.29
C ASP A 175 -2.15 2.57 -6.04
N GLY A 176 -2.32 3.87 -5.79
CA GLY A 176 -3.33 4.68 -6.45
C GLY A 176 -4.75 4.48 -5.95
N THR A 177 -5.05 3.50 -5.09
CA THR A 177 -6.42 3.26 -4.56
C THR A 177 -6.48 3.23 -3.05
N GLY A 178 -5.34 3.35 -2.38
CA GLY A 178 -5.30 3.23 -0.93
C GLY A 178 -5.92 4.43 -0.19
N PRO A 179 -6.25 4.21 1.09
CA PRO A 179 -6.89 5.20 1.95
C PRO A 179 -5.87 6.21 2.51
N ASN A 180 -5.20 6.95 1.64
CA ASN A 180 -4.40 8.14 1.95
C ASN A 180 -4.58 9.17 0.85
N LEU A 181 -4.57 10.45 1.19
CA LEU A 181 -4.85 11.55 0.25
C LEU A 181 -3.66 12.48 0.12
N LEU A 182 -3.33 12.84 -1.11
CA LEU A 182 -2.41 13.93 -1.41
C LEU A 182 -3.20 15.12 -1.98
N MET A 183 -3.16 16.27 -1.30
CA MET A 183 -3.87 17.48 -1.68
C MET A 183 -2.94 18.66 -1.90
N ASP A 184 -3.24 19.44 -2.93
CA ASP A 184 -2.57 20.71 -3.21
C ASP A 184 -3.31 21.88 -2.58
N CYS A 185 -2.69 22.52 -1.60
CA CYS A 185 -3.16 23.73 -0.93
C CYS A 185 -2.32 24.97 -1.33
N THR A 186 -1.46 24.85 -2.33
CA THR A 186 -0.55 25.92 -2.76
C THR A 186 -1.30 27.06 -3.46
N LYS A 187 -0.69 28.25 -3.43
CA LYS A 187 -1.21 29.48 -4.06
C LYS A 187 -0.09 30.18 -4.83
N GLY A 188 -0.24 30.30 -6.15
CA GLY A 188 0.65 31.11 -6.98
C GLY A 188 2.01 30.49 -7.32
N VAL A 189 2.15 29.16 -7.20
CA VAL A 189 3.39 28.44 -7.55
C VAL A 189 3.46 28.21 -9.06
N GLN A 190 4.57 28.62 -9.68
CA GLN A 190 4.86 28.37 -11.10
C GLN A 190 5.40 26.95 -11.28
N TYR A 191 5.16 26.33 -12.44
CA TYR A 191 5.65 24.98 -12.80
C TYR A 191 5.19 23.82 -11.89
N LEU A 192 4.14 24.02 -11.07
CA LEU A 192 3.62 23.00 -10.16
C LEU A 192 3.18 21.70 -10.87
N ASN A 193 2.70 21.81 -12.11
CA ASN A 193 2.29 20.65 -12.89
C ASN A 193 3.48 19.76 -13.31
N GLU A 194 4.69 20.31 -13.44
CA GLU A 194 5.88 19.55 -13.87
C GLU A 194 6.37 18.62 -12.76
N ILE A 195 6.23 19.05 -11.49
CA ILE A 195 6.64 18.24 -10.35
C ILE A 195 5.57 17.24 -9.89
N LYS A 196 4.35 17.37 -10.41
CA LYS A 196 3.19 16.62 -9.92
C LYS A 196 3.45 15.11 -9.96
N ASP A 197 3.96 14.61 -11.08
CA ASP A 197 4.20 13.18 -11.26
C ASP A 197 5.30 12.67 -10.32
N SER A 198 6.36 13.47 -10.12
CA SER A 198 7.45 13.16 -9.19
C SER A 198 6.97 13.12 -7.73
N VAL A 199 6.14 14.08 -7.32
CA VAL A 199 5.58 14.11 -5.95
C VAL A 199 4.59 12.97 -5.75
N VAL A 200 3.74 12.67 -6.74
CA VAL A 200 2.81 11.54 -6.67
C VAL A 200 3.57 10.22 -6.56
N ALA A 201 4.63 10.01 -7.33
CA ALA A 201 5.45 8.81 -7.24
C ALA A 201 6.11 8.64 -5.86
N GLY A 202 6.70 9.72 -5.32
CA GLY A 202 7.27 9.72 -3.97
C GLY A 202 6.22 9.47 -2.89
N PHE A 203 5.01 10.01 -3.06
CA PHE A 203 3.88 9.77 -2.15
C PHE A 203 3.42 8.30 -2.18
N GLN A 204 3.32 7.67 -3.36
CA GLN A 204 2.97 6.25 -3.44
C GLN A 204 3.98 5.38 -2.68
N TRP A 205 5.27 5.68 -2.83
CA TRP A 205 6.31 4.94 -2.13
C TRP A 205 6.25 5.17 -0.62
N ALA A 206 6.16 6.42 -0.17
CA ALA A 206 6.04 6.75 1.25
C ALA A 206 4.81 6.10 1.90
N THR A 207 3.65 6.10 1.23
CA THR A 207 2.44 5.45 1.77
C THR A 207 2.50 3.94 1.79
N LYS A 208 3.39 3.33 1.01
CA LYS A 208 3.62 1.90 1.01
C LYS A 208 4.58 1.48 2.12
N GLU A 209 5.65 2.24 2.32
CA GLU A 209 6.66 2.01 3.35
C GLU A 209 6.60 3.16 4.37
N GLY A 210 5.83 2.93 5.44
CA GLY A 210 5.69 3.86 6.55
C GLY A 210 7.01 4.13 7.27
N VAL A 211 7.05 5.23 8.02
CA VAL A 211 8.30 5.72 8.62
C VAL A 211 8.64 4.99 9.93
N LEU A 212 7.64 4.42 10.60
CA LEU A 212 7.84 3.79 11.92
C LEU A 212 8.21 2.33 11.83
N SER A 213 7.62 1.59 10.89
CA SER A 213 7.71 0.13 10.80
C SER A 213 7.76 -0.37 9.37
N GLU A 214 7.98 0.53 8.38
CA GLU A 214 8.04 0.18 6.95
C GLU A 214 6.74 -0.51 6.44
N GLU A 215 5.63 -0.29 7.14
CA GLU A 215 4.33 -0.84 6.80
C GLU A 215 3.41 0.23 6.20
N ASN A 216 2.40 -0.21 5.46
CA ASN A 216 1.51 0.68 4.73
C ASN A 216 0.80 1.68 5.66
N MET A 217 0.81 2.95 5.25
CA MET A 217 0.04 4.00 5.91
C MET A 217 -1.47 3.85 5.61
N ARG A 218 -2.31 4.32 6.53
CA ARG A 218 -3.77 4.39 6.40
C ARG A 218 -4.31 5.62 7.13
N GLY A 219 -5.29 6.30 6.53
CA GLY A 219 -6.00 7.38 7.20
C GLY A 219 -5.27 8.71 7.20
N VAL A 220 -4.28 8.92 6.33
CA VAL A 220 -3.45 10.13 6.34
C VAL A 220 -3.75 11.04 5.15
N ARG A 221 -3.97 12.33 5.43
CA ARG A 221 -4.06 13.40 4.42
C ARG A 221 -2.78 14.23 4.44
N PHE A 222 -2.15 14.39 3.29
CA PHE A 222 -0.97 15.22 3.09
C PHE A 222 -1.35 16.48 2.32
N ASN A 223 -1.11 17.64 2.93
CA ASN A 223 -1.38 18.95 2.36
C ASN A 223 -0.07 19.64 1.98
N ILE A 224 0.10 19.94 0.69
CA ILE A 224 1.21 20.72 0.18
C ILE A 224 0.84 22.20 0.30
N TYR A 225 1.58 22.96 1.11
CA TYR A 225 1.30 24.37 1.36
C TYR A 225 2.10 25.30 0.46
N ASP A 226 3.38 24.99 0.25
CA ASP A 226 4.26 25.81 -0.56
C ASP A 226 5.32 24.95 -1.27
N VAL A 227 5.74 25.40 -2.44
CA VAL A 227 6.82 24.79 -3.19
C VAL A 227 7.68 25.88 -3.81
N THR A 228 8.98 25.82 -3.51
CA THR A 228 9.99 26.65 -4.17
C THR A 228 10.68 25.77 -5.21
N LEU A 229 10.58 26.14 -6.48
CA LEU A 229 11.21 25.41 -7.58
C LEU A 229 12.29 26.29 -8.24
N HIS A 230 13.36 25.65 -8.70
CA HIS A 230 14.31 26.28 -9.62
C HIS A 230 13.63 26.56 -10.96
N THR A 231 14.06 27.60 -11.67
CA THR A 231 13.49 28.01 -12.95
C THR A 231 13.74 27.05 -14.10
N ASP A 232 14.70 26.12 -13.92
CA ASP A 232 15.11 25.17 -14.94
C ASP A 232 14.56 23.78 -14.59
N ALA A 233 13.75 23.21 -15.48
CA ALA A 233 13.09 21.91 -15.30
C ALA A 233 14.06 20.71 -15.18
N ILE A 234 15.37 20.92 -15.42
CA ILE A 234 16.41 19.90 -15.30
C ILE A 234 16.84 19.71 -13.83
N HIS A 235 16.51 20.66 -12.94
CA HIS A 235 16.94 20.69 -11.55
C HIS A 235 15.84 20.21 -10.60
#